data_AF-A0A6J5Y3N8-F1
#
_entry.id   AF-A0A6J5Y3N8-F1
#
_cell.length_a   1.000
_cell.length_b   1.000
_cell.length_c   1.000
_cell.angle_alpha   90.00
_cell.angle_beta   90.00
_cell.angle_gamma   90.00
#
_symmetry.space_group_name_H-M   'P 1'
#
loop_
_entity.id
_entity.type
_entity.pdbx_description
1 polymer ?
#
loop_
_entity_poly.entity_id
_entity_poly.type
_entity_poly.pdbx_seq_one_letter_code
_entity_poly.pdbx_strand_id
1 'polypeptide(L)'
;MAKTNSFCWGSSALLFLSLVGFFSTPAKAALKTYRFDVQVKNVSRLCHSKPIVTVNGMFSGPTVYAREGDHFLSMHGLKQYRNGWADGPANITQSPIKTGHSYTYNITITGQRGTLWWHAHIFWLRATVYGAIVILPKQGTGFPFLQPYKEANIVLGEWWNNDVEEVVKQGNKLGLPPNMSDAHTING
;
A
#
# COMPACT_ATOMS: atom_id res chain seq x y z
N MET A 1 -22.40 84.94 -15.73
CA MET A 1 -23.11 83.69 -15.35
C MET A 1 -22.32 82.52 -15.90
N ALA A 2 -21.53 81.83 -15.07
CA ALA A 2 -20.84 80.61 -15.44
C ALA A 2 -21.18 79.54 -14.39
N LYS A 3 -21.87 78.48 -14.81
CA LYS A 3 -22.17 77.31 -13.99
C LYS A 3 -21.10 76.24 -14.25
N THR A 4 -20.54 75.74 -13.16
CA THR A 4 -19.68 74.57 -13.06
C THR A 4 -20.42 73.30 -13.48
N ASN A 5 -19.68 72.32 -14.03
CA ASN A 5 -20.01 70.89 -13.93
C ASN A 5 -18.72 70.08 -14.12
N SER A 6 -18.18 69.57 -13.01
CA SER A 6 -17.14 68.53 -13.01
C SER A 6 -17.83 67.18 -12.96
N PHE A 7 -17.60 66.34 -13.97
CA PHE A 7 -18.17 65.00 -14.10
C PHE A 7 -17.23 64.00 -13.41
N CYS A 8 -17.65 63.43 -12.29
CA CYS A 8 -16.89 62.44 -11.53
C CYS A 8 -17.25 61.04 -12.04
N TRP A 9 -16.37 60.40 -12.82
CA TRP A 9 -16.51 58.97 -13.16
C TRP A 9 -16.03 58.13 -11.98
N GLY A 10 -16.97 57.69 -11.15
CA GLY A 10 -16.74 56.84 -9.99
C GLY A 10 -16.45 55.38 -10.37
N SER A 11 -15.21 54.95 -10.12
CA SER A 11 -14.77 53.80 -9.29
C SER A 11 -15.51 52.45 -9.27
N SER A 12 -16.53 52.21 -10.10
CA SER A 12 -17.39 51.01 -9.95
C SER A 12 -16.86 49.74 -10.63
N ALA A 13 -15.81 49.82 -11.45
CA ALA A 13 -15.28 48.65 -12.16
C ALA A 13 -14.28 47.81 -11.34
N LEU A 14 -13.73 48.36 -10.24
CA LEU A 14 -12.69 47.68 -9.46
C LEU A 14 -13.23 46.79 -8.32
N LEU A 15 -14.51 46.89 -7.99
CA LEU A 15 -15.14 46.10 -6.91
C LEU A 15 -15.63 44.72 -7.36
N PHE A 16 -15.75 44.45 -8.66
CA PHE A 16 -16.15 43.14 -9.17
C PHE A 16 -14.98 42.16 -9.39
N LEU A 17 -13.73 42.65 -9.45
CA LEU A 17 -12.56 41.78 -9.63
C LEU A 17 -11.99 41.21 -8.31
N SER A 18 -12.41 41.70 -7.14
CA SER A 18 -11.89 41.21 -5.86
C SER A 18 -12.69 40.05 -5.26
N LEU A 19 -13.89 39.74 -5.79
CA LEU A 19 -14.76 38.69 -5.24
C LEU A 19 -14.51 37.29 -5.81
N VAL A 20 -13.59 37.14 -6.77
CA VAL A 20 -13.10 35.83 -7.25
C VAL A 20 -11.78 35.48 -6.56
N GLY A 21 -11.70 35.78 -5.25
CA GLY A 21 -10.71 35.15 -4.39
C GLY A 21 -11.04 33.66 -4.35
N PHE A 22 -10.31 32.89 -5.16
CA PHE A 22 -10.30 31.43 -5.13
C PHE A 22 -10.38 30.93 -3.69
N PHE A 23 -11.55 30.42 -3.29
CA PHE A 23 -11.66 29.50 -2.16
C PHE A 23 -11.00 28.18 -2.59
N SER A 24 -9.67 28.19 -2.73
CA SER A 24 -8.89 26.96 -2.86
C SER A 24 -8.87 26.30 -1.49
N THR A 25 -9.86 25.46 -1.22
CA THR A 25 -9.79 24.54 -0.07
C THR A 25 -8.53 23.70 -0.25
N PRO A 26 -7.57 23.74 0.69
CA PRO A 26 -6.41 22.85 0.59
C PRO A 26 -6.92 21.41 0.63
N ALA A 27 -6.68 20.66 -0.44
CA ALA A 27 -6.92 19.23 -0.46
C ALA A 27 -5.91 18.59 0.52
N LYS A 28 -6.33 18.38 1.77
CA LYS A 28 -5.51 17.71 2.78
C LYS A 28 -5.57 16.21 2.53
N ALA A 29 -4.54 15.66 1.91
CA ALA A 29 -4.32 14.22 1.86
C ALA A 29 -4.16 13.68 3.30
N ALA A 30 -4.81 12.56 3.63
CA ALA A 30 -4.61 11.94 4.93
C ALA A 30 -3.28 11.18 4.93
N LEU A 31 -2.49 11.32 6.00
CA LEU A 31 -1.33 10.47 6.23
C LEU A 31 -1.78 9.16 6.88
N LYS A 32 -1.49 8.04 6.23
CA LYS A 32 -1.75 6.69 6.74
C LYS A 32 -0.43 6.00 7.05
N THR A 33 -0.19 5.81 8.35
CA THR A 33 1.02 5.16 8.88
C THR A 33 0.70 3.75 9.33
N TYR A 34 1.53 2.80 8.90
CA TYR A 34 1.49 1.41 9.34
C TYR A 34 2.86 1.02 9.87
N ARG A 35 2.89 0.30 10.99
CA ARG A 35 4.13 -0.26 11.55
C ARG A 35 4.15 -1.77 11.31
N PHE A 36 5.17 -2.21 10.57
CA PHE A 36 5.40 -3.60 10.25
C PHE A 36 6.58 -4.08 11.09
N ASP A 37 6.30 -4.91 12.09
CA ASP A 37 7.29 -5.57 12.91
C ASP A 37 7.58 -6.95 12.31
N VAL A 38 8.75 -7.08 11.68
CA VAL A 38 9.16 -8.30 10.99
C VAL A 38 9.89 -9.20 11.97
N GLN A 39 9.28 -10.33 12.30
CA GLN A 39 9.79 -11.22 13.34
C GLN A 39 9.57 -12.70 12.99
N VAL A 40 10.44 -13.56 13.52
CA VAL A 40 10.26 -15.01 13.43
C VAL A 40 9.26 -15.46 14.49
N LYS A 41 8.26 -16.25 14.10
CA LYS A 41 7.26 -16.82 15.01
C LYS A 41 6.89 -18.23 14.56
N ASN A 42 6.67 -19.12 15.51
CA ASN A 42 6.12 -20.44 15.22
C ASN A 42 4.65 -20.30 14.81
N VAL A 43 4.33 -20.83 13.63
CA VAL A 43 2.97 -20.90 13.11
C VAL A 43 2.61 -22.35 12.90
N SER A 44 1.45 -22.75 13.42
CA SER A 44 0.95 -24.11 13.33
C SER A 44 -0.16 -24.23 12.29
N ARG A 45 -0.01 -25.16 11.35
CA ARG A 45 -1.01 -25.56 10.34
C ARG A 45 -0.87 -27.06 10.09
N LEU A 46 -1.98 -27.73 9.75
CA LEU A 46 -1.96 -29.17 9.42
C LEU A 46 -1.28 -30.06 10.48
N CYS A 47 -1.37 -29.72 11.76
CA CYS A 47 -0.66 -30.40 12.87
C CYS A 47 0.88 -30.29 12.84
N HIS A 48 1.45 -29.45 11.98
CA HIS A 48 2.86 -29.12 11.95
C HIS A 48 3.08 -27.69 12.44
N SER A 49 4.10 -27.49 13.27
CA SER A 49 4.53 -26.16 13.70
C SER A 49 5.93 -25.90 13.16
N LYS A 50 6.12 -24.76 12.52
CA LYS A 50 7.44 -24.34 12.04
C LYS A 50 7.67 -22.85 12.28
N PRO A 51 8.91 -22.42 12.54
CA PRO A 51 9.24 -21.01 12.57
C PRO A 51 9.09 -20.43 11.16
N ILE A 52 8.37 -19.33 11.03
CA ILE A 52 8.32 -18.53 9.80
C ILE A 52 8.54 -17.05 10.12
N VAL A 53 8.95 -16.28 9.11
CA VAL A 53 8.95 -14.82 9.22
C VAL A 53 7.52 -14.32 9.08
N THR A 54 7.11 -13.46 10.00
CA THR A 54 5.75 -12.89 10.08
C THR A 54 5.83 -11.37 10.18
N VAL A 55 4.73 -10.70 9.85
CA VAL A 55 4.55 -9.26 10.14
C VAL A 55 3.56 -9.13 11.28
N ASN A 56 3.96 -8.44 12.34
CA ASN A 56 3.17 -8.25 13.56
C ASN A 56 2.71 -9.59 14.19
N GLY A 57 3.49 -10.66 13.99
CA GLY A 57 3.14 -12.00 14.47
C GLY A 57 1.98 -12.67 13.75
N MET A 58 1.59 -12.17 12.56
CA MET A 58 0.47 -12.66 11.76
C MET A 58 0.92 -13.39 10.49
N PHE A 59 0.15 -14.39 10.09
CA PHE A 59 0.23 -15.09 8.80
C PHE A 59 -1.21 -15.40 8.33
N SER A 60 -1.71 -14.86 7.22
CA SER A 60 -1.09 -13.77 6.44
C SER A 60 -0.90 -12.49 7.26
N GLY A 61 -0.03 -11.59 6.81
CA GLY A 61 0.19 -10.30 7.44
C GLY A 61 -1.04 -9.39 7.43
N PRO A 62 -0.99 -8.24 8.13
CA PRO A 62 -2.11 -7.32 8.25
C PRO A 62 -2.58 -6.79 6.88
N THR A 63 -3.90 -6.66 6.72
CA THR A 63 -4.45 -5.87 5.61
C THR A 63 -4.17 -4.40 5.86
N VAL A 64 -3.70 -3.74 4.83
CA VAL A 64 -3.49 -2.30 4.83
C VAL A 64 -4.63 -1.61 4.10
N TYR A 65 -5.25 -0.61 4.74
CA TYR A 65 -6.29 0.23 4.14
C TYR A 65 -5.77 1.63 3.85
N ALA A 66 -5.99 2.11 2.65
CA ALA A 66 -5.66 3.48 2.25
C ALA A 66 -6.71 4.01 1.27
N ARG A 67 -6.67 5.30 0.99
CA ARG A 67 -7.51 5.93 -0.02
C ARG A 67 -6.66 6.48 -1.16
N GLU A 68 -7.22 6.53 -2.37
CA GLU A 68 -6.59 7.29 -3.45
C GLU A 68 -6.35 8.75 -3.01
N GLY A 69 -5.10 9.20 -3.17
CA GLY A 69 -4.62 10.51 -2.71
C GLY A 69 -3.97 10.52 -1.32
N ASP A 70 -4.08 9.44 -0.53
CA ASP A 70 -3.40 9.37 0.77
C ASP A 70 -1.88 9.26 0.61
N HIS A 71 -1.16 9.82 1.59
CA HIS A 71 0.25 9.53 1.80
C HIS A 71 0.37 8.26 2.63
N PHE A 72 1.09 7.30 2.09
CA PHE A 72 1.10 5.94 2.54
C PHE A 72 2.52 5.51 2.89
N LEU A 73 2.72 5.05 4.12
CA LEU A 73 4.02 4.61 4.61
C LEU A 73 4.14 3.08 4.68
N SER A 74 3.94 2.38 3.56
CA SER A 74 4.12 0.91 3.48
C SER A 74 4.31 0.42 2.03
N MET A 75 4.69 -0.84 1.86
CA MET A 75 5.43 -1.38 0.71
C MET A 75 4.57 -1.89 -0.45
N HIS A 76 5.23 -2.00 -1.62
CA HIS A 76 5.04 -2.94 -2.75
C HIS A 76 3.62 -3.18 -3.30
N GLY A 77 3.48 -3.20 -4.63
CA GLY A 77 2.19 -3.34 -5.34
C GLY A 77 1.56 -2.01 -5.76
N LEU A 78 2.02 -0.89 -5.22
CA LEU A 78 1.63 0.46 -5.64
C LEU A 78 2.47 0.94 -6.83
N LYS A 79 1.88 1.82 -7.66
CA LYS A 79 2.60 2.51 -8.73
C LYS A 79 3.57 3.51 -8.09
N GLN A 80 4.86 3.24 -8.21
CA GLN A 80 5.94 4.07 -7.64
C GLN A 80 6.26 5.29 -8.51
N TYR A 81 5.26 6.12 -8.81
CA TYR A 81 5.46 7.32 -9.63
C TYR A 81 6.51 8.25 -9.01
N ARG A 82 7.65 8.41 -9.70
CA ARG A 82 8.81 9.21 -9.24
C ARG A 82 9.37 8.78 -7.88
N ASN A 83 9.14 7.53 -7.47
CA ASN A 83 9.54 6.99 -6.17
C ASN A 83 10.14 5.58 -6.29
N GLY A 84 10.77 5.27 -7.43
CA GLY A 84 11.20 3.91 -7.77
C GLY A 84 12.20 3.30 -6.79
N TRP A 85 12.97 4.12 -6.06
CA TRP A 85 13.89 3.64 -5.01
C TRP A 85 13.17 2.97 -3.82
N ALA A 86 11.88 3.25 -3.62
CA ALA A 86 11.08 2.71 -2.53
C ALA A 86 10.17 1.55 -2.98
N ASP A 87 10.46 0.90 -4.11
CA ASP A 87 9.60 -0.17 -4.64
C ASP A 87 9.65 -1.48 -3.83
N GLY A 88 10.79 -1.80 -3.21
CA GLY A 88 10.95 -2.98 -2.35
C GLY A 88 11.84 -4.13 -2.85
N PRO A 89 12.09 -4.33 -4.16
CA PRO A 89 13.00 -5.37 -4.66
C PRO A 89 14.43 -5.25 -4.11
N ALA A 90 14.83 -6.24 -3.31
CA ALA A 90 16.15 -6.29 -2.70
C ALA A 90 17.26 -6.36 -3.75
N ASN A 91 18.30 -5.54 -3.58
CA ASN A 91 19.44 -5.38 -4.47
C ASN A 91 19.11 -4.85 -5.88
N ILE A 92 17.88 -4.39 -6.11
CA ILE A 92 17.46 -3.71 -7.35
C ILE A 92 17.14 -2.25 -7.04
N THR A 93 16.14 -2.00 -6.20
CA THR A 93 15.73 -0.62 -5.84
C THR A 93 16.26 -0.19 -4.48
N GLN A 94 16.58 -1.15 -3.61
CA GLN A 94 17.10 -0.89 -2.26
C GLN A 94 17.92 -2.07 -1.73
N SER A 95 18.84 -1.78 -0.81
CA SER A 95 19.49 -2.82 -0.01
C SER A 95 18.49 -3.48 0.97
N PRO A 96 18.67 -4.77 1.29
CA PRO A 96 17.90 -5.43 2.35
C PRO A 96 17.93 -4.66 3.67
N ILE A 97 16.76 -4.55 4.32
CA ILE A 97 16.67 -4.02 5.68
C ILE A 97 17.29 -5.07 6.61
N LYS A 98 18.40 -4.71 7.26
CA LYS A 98 19.09 -5.60 8.20
C LYS A 98 18.31 -5.71 9.51
N THR A 99 18.44 -6.84 10.19
CA THR A 99 17.88 -7.06 11.53
C THR A 99 18.24 -5.91 12.48
N GLY A 100 17.27 -5.40 13.23
CA GLY A 100 17.45 -4.28 14.15
C GLY A 100 17.37 -2.89 13.48
N HIS A 101 17.26 -2.82 12.15
CA HIS A 101 17.06 -1.58 11.41
C HIS A 101 15.62 -1.43 10.93
N SER A 102 15.25 -0.20 10.56
CA SER A 102 13.94 0.12 10.01
C SER A 102 14.10 0.97 8.75
N TYR A 103 13.08 0.91 7.90
CA TYR A 103 12.97 1.75 6.72
C TYR A 103 11.53 2.24 6.60
N THR A 104 11.37 3.52 6.28
CA THR A 104 10.07 4.14 6.10
C THR A 104 9.82 4.34 4.63
N TYR A 105 8.85 3.61 4.08
CA TYR A 105 8.30 3.87 2.75
C TYR A 105 7.50 5.16 2.81
N ASN A 106 7.54 5.97 1.76
CA ASN A 106 6.67 7.15 1.65
C ASN A 106 6.16 7.26 0.21
N ILE A 107 4.89 6.92 0.01
CA ILE A 107 4.29 6.77 -1.31
C ILE A 107 2.99 7.57 -1.34
N THR A 108 2.74 8.29 -2.43
CA THR A 108 1.44 8.92 -2.67
C THR A 108 0.63 8.05 -3.62
N ILE A 109 -0.53 7.58 -3.18
CA ILE A 109 -1.38 6.71 -4.00
C ILE A 109 -2.05 7.56 -5.08
N THR A 110 -1.69 7.33 -6.35
CA THR A 110 -2.15 8.14 -7.47
C THR A 110 -2.73 7.26 -8.57
N GLY A 111 -4.00 7.46 -8.92
CA GLY A 111 -4.63 6.74 -10.04
C GLY A 111 -4.67 5.23 -9.83
N GLN A 112 -4.91 4.80 -8.58
CA GLN A 112 -5.09 3.40 -8.20
C GLN A 112 -6.25 3.27 -7.22
N ARG A 113 -7.02 2.20 -7.39
CA ARG A 113 -8.14 1.79 -6.54
C ARG A 113 -8.32 0.28 -6.64
N GLY A 114 -8.89 -0.34 -5.61
CA GLY A 114 -9.13 -1.78 -5.56
C GLY A 114 -8.20 -2.51 -4.59
N THR A 115 -8.16 -3.84 -4.71
CA THR A 115 -7.40 -4.71 -3.81
C THR A 115 -6.13 -5.18 -4.49
N LEU A 116 -4.99 -4.86 -3.88
CA LEU A 116 -3.65 -5.29 -4.23
C LEU A 116 -3.07 -6.09 -3.06
N TRP A 117 -1.79 -6.40 -3.12
CA TRP A 117 -1.10 -7.11 -2.04
C TRP A 117 0.35 -6.63 -1.94
N TRP A 118 0.86 -6.62 -0.72
CA TRP A 118 2.27 -6.38 -0.41
C TRP A 118 2.93 -7.71 -0.09
N HIS A 119 4.21 -7.84 -0.38
CA HIS A 119 4.99 -9.02 -0.01
C HIS A 119 6.49 -8.72 0.12
N ALA A 120 7.23 -9.61 0.81
CA ALA A 120 8.68 -9.54 0.84
C ALA A 120 9.29 -9.82 -0.54
N HIS A 121 10.37 -9.13 -0.84
CA HIS A 121 11.09 -9.24 -2.12
C HIS A 121 12.57 -9.64 -1.90
N ILE A 122 12.80 -10.41 -0.84
CA ILE A 122 14.09 -11.03 -0.50
C ILE A 122 13.87 -12.51 -0.22
N PHE A 123 14.67 -13.35 -0.86
CA PHE A 123 14.51 -14.80 -0.85
C PHE A 123 13.06 -15.22 -1.21
N TRP A 124 12.62 -16.40 -0.78
CA TRP A 124 11.26 -16.90 -0.90
C TRP A 124 10.37 -16.49 0.29
N LEU A 125 10.76 -15.45 1.04
CA LEU A 125 9.94 -14.91 2.12
C LEU A 125 8.57 -14.45 1.65
N ARG A 126 8.35 -14.18 0.36
CA ARG A 126 7.02 -13.96 -0.23
C ARG A 126 6.01 -15.08 0.10
N ALA A 127 6.46 -16.30 0.39
CA ALA A 127 5.59 -17.40 0.80
C ALA A 127 5.05 -17.25 2.24
N THR A 128 5.59 -16.35 3.06
CA THR A 128 5.20 -16.17 4.48
C THR A 128 4.93 -14.71 4.87
N VAL A 129 5.62 -13.77 4.21
CA VAL A 129 5.55 -12.34 4.44
C VAL A 129 4.78 -11.69 3.29
N TYR A 130 3.45 -11.64 3.44
CA TYR A 130 2.54 -10.98 2.52
C TYR A 130 1.24 -10.57 3.21
N GLY A 131 0.50 -9.66 2.59
CA GLY A 131 -0.84 -9.26 3.03
C GLY A 131 -1.55 -8.39 2.00
N ALA A 132 -2.84 -8.14 2.20
CA ALA A 132 -3.64 -7.35 1.28
C ALA A 132 -3.41 -5.84 1.45
N ILE A 133 -3.57 -5.09 0.35
CA ILE A 133 -3.70 -3.63 0.33
C ILE A 133 -5.06 -3.31 -0.27
N VAL A 134 -5.93 -2.64 0.48
CA VAL A 134 -7.23 -2.18 0.01
C VAL A 134 -7.16 -0.67 -0.19
N ILE A 135 -7.32 -0.24 -1.45
CA ILE A 135 -7.30 1.17 -1.85
C ILE A 135 -8.71 1.61 -2.18
N LEU A 136 -9.28 2.40 -1.27
CA LEU A 136 -10.60 3.00 -1.42
C LEU A 136 -10.58 4.16 -2.43
N PRO A 137 -11.70 4.47 -3.10
CA PRO A 137 -11.83 5.63 -3.98
C PRO A 137 -11.50 6.92 -3.24
N LYS A 138 -11.02 7.95 -3.96
CA LYS A 138 -10.76 9.28 -3.40
C LYS A 138 -11.92 9.80 -2.52
N GLN A 139 -11.61 10.64 -1.53
CA GLN A 139 -12.63 11.17 -0.63
C GLN A 139 -13.70 11.91 -1.46
N GLY A 140 -14.97 11.57 -1.25
CA GLY A 140 -16.09 12.15 -2.01
C GLY A 140 -16.35 11.50 -3.37
N THR A 141 -15.54 10.52 -3.80
CA THR A 141 -15.86 9.70 -4.98
C THR A 141 -16.38 8.32 -4.53
N GLY A 142 -17.45 7.87 -5.15
CA GLY A 142 -18.01 6.53 -4.93
C GLY A 142 -17.33 5.48 -5.81
N PHE A 143 -17.64 4.21 -5.54
CA PHE A 143 -17.37 3.15 -6.50
C PHE A 143 -18.31 3.28 -7.72
N PRO A 144 -17.94 2.77 -8.91
CA PRO A 144 -18.81 2.77 -10.08
C PRO A 144 -19.95 1.74 -9.99
N PHE A 145 -20.28 1.27 -8.78
CA PHE A 145 -21.28 0.26 -8.48
C PHE A 145 -21.99 0.61 -7.17
N LEU A 146 -23.18 0.02 -6.95
CA LEU A 146 -23.95 0.20 -5.73
C LEU A 146 -23.18 -0.28 -4.50
N GLN A 147 -23.36 0.42 -3.38
CA GLN A 147 -22.70 0.04 -2.14
C GLN A 147 -23.09 -1.41 -1.75
N PRO A 148 -22.11 -2.31 -1.59
CA PRO A 148 -22.39 -3.68 -1.18
C PRO A 148 -22.87 -3.72 0.28
N TYR A 149 -23.69 -4.72 0.60
CA TYR A 149 -24.13 -4.96 1.98
C TYR A 149 -22.95 -5.30 2.91
N LYS A 150 -21.93 -6.01 2.39
CA LYS A 150 -20.73 -6.40 3.13
C LYS A 150 -19.56 -6.59 2.18
N GLU A 151 -18.37 -6.30 2.67
CA GLU A 151 -17.09 -6.53 1.98
C GLU A 151 -16.20 -7.43 2.86
N ALA A 152 -15.42 -8.31 2.22
CA ALA A 152 -14.47 -9.17 2.90
C ALA A 152 -13.24 -9.39 2.01
N ASN A 153 -12.06 -9.45 2.62
CA ASN A 153 -10.83 -9.79 1.92
C ASN A 153 -10.60 -11.30 1.96
N ILE A 154 -10.25 -11.85 0.80
CA ILE A 154 -9.86 -13.25 0.65
C ILE A 154 -8.43 -13.25 0.10
N VAL A 155 -7.49 -13.69 0.93
CA VAL A 155 -6.09 -13.89 0.56
C VAL A 155 -5.89 -15.38 0.33
N LEU A 156 -5.52 -15.75 -0.89
CA LEU A 156 -5.22 -17.12 -1.24
C LEU A 156 -3.71 -17.32 -1.19
N GLY A 157 -3.29 -18.44 -0.61
CA GLY A 157 -1.89 -18.76 -0.46
C GLY A 157 -1.62 -20.25 -0.51
N GLU A 158 -0.37 -20.59 -0.23
CA GLU A 158 0.13 -21.96 -0.15
C GLU A 158 0.84 -22.17 1.18
N TRP A 159 0.84 -23.42 1.64
CA TRP A 159 1.50 -23.85 2.85
C TRP A 159 2.40 -25.04 2.55
N TRP A 160 3.65 -24.94 2.98
CA TRP A 160 4.57 -26.07 3.05
C TRP A 160 4.81 -26.39 4.53
N ASN A 161 4.92 -27.66 4.90
CA ASN A 161 5.37 -28.08 6.22
C ASN A 161 6.90 -27.89 6.36
N ASN A 162 7.63 -28.03 5.24
CA ASN A 162 9.05 -27.77 5.17
C ASN A 162 9.37 -26.27 5.02
N ASP A 163 10.61 -25.88 5.30
CA ASP A 163 11.12 -24.54 4.99
C ASP A 163 11.12 -24.35 3.46
N VAL A 164 10.52 -23.25 3.00
CA VAL A 164 10.35 -22.96 1.57
C VAL A 164 11.70 -22.73 0.90
N GLU A 165 12.68 -22.15 1.60
CA GLU A 165 14.04 -22.02 1.08
C GLU A 165 14.66 -23.38 0.81
N GLU A 166 14.49 -24.32 1.73
CA GLU A 166 15.05 -25.67 1.58
C GLU A 166 14.35 -26.44 0.45
N VAL A 167 13.03 -26.29 0.31
CA VAL A 167 12.26 -26.85 -0.81
C VAL A 167 12.78 -26.33 -2.16
N VAL A 168 13.06 -25.03 -2.27
CA VAL A 168 13.61 -24.45 -3.50
C VAL A 168 15.07 -24.83 -3.72
N LYS A 169 15.92 -24.80 -2.68
CA LYS A 169 17.33 -25.24 -2.78
C LYS A 169 17.44 -26.69 -3.24
N GLN A 170 16.58 -27.57 -2.73
CA GLN A 170 16.53 -28.96 -3.14
C GLN A 170 16.17 -29.09 -4.63
N GLY A 171 15.10 -28.42 -5.08
CA GLY A 171 14.71 -28.42 -6.50
C GLY A 171 15.84 -27.94 -7.40
N ASN A 172 16.46 -26.80 -7.05
CA ASN A 172 17.59 -26.25 -7.78
C ASN A 172 18.80 -27.20 -7.84
N LYS A 173 19.13 -27.86 -6.72
CA LYS A 173 20.24 -28.82 -6.67
C LYS A 173 19.99 -30.05 -7.56
N LEU A 174 18.74 -30.49 -7.66
CA LEU A 174 18.34 -31.64 -8.46
C LEU A 174 18.06 -31.29 -9.93
N GLY A 175 17.98 -30.00 -10.28
CA GLY A 175 17.51 -29.56 -11.60
C GLY A 175 16.03 -29.87 -11.85
N LEU A 176 15.24 -29.96 -10.77
CA LEU A 176 13.80 -30.29 -10.80
C LEU A 176 12.97 -29.13 -10.25
N PRO A 177 11.67 -29.03 -10.60
CA PRO A 177 10.79 -28.10 -9.94
C PRO A 177 10.73 -28.37 -8.43
N PRO A 178 10.53 -27.34 -7.59
CA PRO A 178 10.31 -27.53 -6.17
C PRO A 178 9.07 -28.39 -5.90
N ASN A 179 9.05 -29.10 -4.76
CA ASN A 179 7.89 -29.90 -4.37
C ASN A 179 6.64 -29.02 -4.23
N MET A 180 5.48 -29.60 -4.58
CA MET A 180 4.18 -28.95 -4.39
C MET A 180 3.91 -28.66 -2.92
N SER A 181 3.06 -27.66 -2.67
CA SER A 181 2.60 -27.30 -1.33
C SER A 181 1.83 -28.43 -0.67
N ASP A 182 1.92 -28.51 0.66
CA ASP A 182 1.14 -29.45 1.47
C ASP A 182 -0.34 -29.06 1.54
N ALA A 183 -0.65 -27.77 1.41
CA ALA A 183 -2.01 -27.26 1.29
C ALA A 183 -2.08 -25.88 0.62
N HIS A 184 -3.27 -25.53 0.16
CA HIS A 184 -3.65 -24.16 -0.15
C HIS A 184 -4.32 -23.51 1.07
N THR A 185 -4.11 -22.21 1.25
CA THR A 185 -4.67 -21.45 2.37
C THR A 185 -5.69 -20.43 1.90
N ILE A 186 -6.71 -20.19 2.74
CA ILE A 186 -7.67 -19.10 2.59
C ILE A 186 -7.56 -18.26 3.86
N ASN A 187 -7.04 -17.04 3.74
CA ASN A 187 -6.73 -16.13 4.84
C ASN A 187 -5.71 -16.68 5.87
N GLY A 188 -4.78 -17.54 5.41
CA GLY A 188 -3.65 -18.06 6.18
C GLY A 188 -3.94 -19.34 6.94
#